data_AF-A0A7X6XUW2-F1
#
_entry.id   AF-A0A7X6XUW2-F1
#
_cell.length_a   1.000
_cell.length_b   1.000
_cell.length_c   1.000
_cell.angle_alpha   90.00
_cell.angle_beta   90.00
_cell.angle_gamma   90.00
#
_symmetry.space_group_name_H-M   'P 1'
#
loop_
_entity.id
_entity.type
_entity.pdbx_description
1 polymer ?
#
loop_
_entity_poly.entity_id
_entity_poly.type
_entity_poly.pdbx_seq_one_letter_code
_entity_poly.pdbx_strand_id
1 'polypeptide(L)'
;MRKIIMALAIMAVLSGCTTSADNSLEVVYPEVNIEIETIEPKPYIIEIEEEVVALEAPTVEVQNGQHFHARGVSFVSGKVSDGETGYVVKKYAVAYNIKGELLSRTELVDEAVVVDTTPTIYADNQPVVPGNYYTSSRVTRYGYDCYGCGYNESTQRGGTAAGIQVGYNEVRQKDGTWKEGITYEGYYIIATSSSIPFCTVVEVSNHSISGYGIKPGVPFKAIVVDRGGAITGSKTDLYIGSQSDRTVNLGRKRTFDVEIVELNSRTKSNGVFNCDV
;
A
#
# COMPACT_ATOMS: atom_id res chain seq x y z
N MET A 1 42.32 73.78 6.12
CA MET A 1 42.31 73.95 4.66
C MET A 1 40.92 74.40 4.23
N ARG A 2 40.84 75.60 3.61
CA ARG A 2 39.76 76.14 2.75
C ARG A 2 38.31 76.14 3.28
N LYS A 3 37.47 77.16 3.16
CA LYS A 3 37.42 78.58 2.76
C LYS A 3 36.03 79.03 3.33
N ILE A 4 35.89 80.14 4.07
CA ILE A 4 35.36 81.46 3.62
C ILE A 4 34.08 81.30 2.77
N ILE A 5 32.91 81.79 3.20
CA ILE A 5 32.25 83.08 2.86
C ILE A 5 30.99 83.14 3.79
N MET A 6 30.73 84.06 4.74
CA MET A 6 30.59 85.54 4.76
C MET A 6 29.43 86.05 3.88
N ALA A 7 28.25 86.38 4.40
CA ALA A 7 27.84 87.73 4.83
C ALA A 7 26.31 87.69 5.16
N LEU A 8 25.81 88.26 6.27
CA LEU A 8 25.43 89.68 6.48
C LEU A 8 24.31 90.13 5.50
N ALA A 9 23.23 90.85 5.85
CA ALA A 9 22.79 91.56 7.05
C ALA A 9 21.40 92.18 6.75
N ILE A 10 20.46 92.37 7.69
CA ILE A 10 20.02 93.63 8.38
C ILE A 10 18.47 93.52 8.43
N MET A 11 17.81 93.26 9.56
CA MET A 11 17.36 94.14 10.65
C MET A 11 16.38 95.29 10.32
N ALA A 12 15.39 95.44 11.22
CA ALA A 12 14.49 96.58 11.52
C ALA A 12 13.17 96.65 10.69
N VAL A 13 12.01 96.22 11.24
CA VAL A 13 11.11 96.86 12.25
C VAL A 13 10.43 98.14 11.73
N LEU A 14 9.08 98.12 11.72
CA LEU A 14 8.12 99.14 12.19
C LEU A 14 6.74 98.80 11.55
N SER A 15 5.78 98.29 12.33
CA SER A 15 4.69 99.05 12.97
C SER A 15 3.54 99.43 12.02
N GLY A 16 2.31 99.00 12.33
CA GLY A 16 1.11 99.72 11.89
C GLY A 16 -0.08 98.86 11.42
N CYS A 17 -1.06 98.71 12.31
CA CYS A 17 -2.52 98.64 12.12
C CYS A 17 -3.15 97.97 10.87
N THR A 18 -3.87 96.88 11.15
CA THR A 18 -5.26 96.61 10.76
C THR A 18 -5.97 97.68 9.91
N THR A 19 -6.44 97.30 8.73
CA THR A 19 -7.85 96.95 8.44
C THR A 19 -7.92 96.45 7.00
N SER A 20 -8.45 95.25 6.77
CA SER A 20 -8.90 94.85 5.43
C SER A 20 -10.20 94.08 5.59
N ALA A 21 -11.22 94.66 4.96
CA ALA A 21 -12.54 94.10 4.80
C ALA A 21 -12.45 92.73 4.14
N ASP A 22 -13.31 91.80 4.55
CA ASP A 22 -13.68 90.71 3.67
C ASP A 22 -15.17 90.45 3.76
N ASN A 23 -15.81 90.51 2.60
CA ASN A 23 -17.22 90.26 2.37
C ASN A 23 -17.50 88.78 2.65
N SER A 24 -18.39 88.48 3.60
CA SER A 24 -18.95 87.14 3.70
C SER A 24 -19.99 86.96 2.60
N LEU A 25 -19.66 86.16 1.60
CA LEU A 25 -20.63 85.56 0.68
C LEU A 25 -21.45 84.53 1.45
N GLU A 26 -22.75 84.77 1.58
CA GLU A 26 -23.72 83.81 2.10
C GLU A 26 -23.86 82.66 1.09
N VAL A 27 -23.18 81.54 1.36
CA VAL A 27 -23.33 80.30 0.61
C VAL A 27 -24.57 79.58 1.15
N VAL A 28 -25.66 79.62 0.40
CA VAL A 28 -26.81 78.75 0.64
C VAL A 28 -26.46 77.35 0.13
N TYR A 29 -26.29 76.39 1.04
CA TYR A 29 -26.18 74.98 0.67
C TYR A 29 -27.57 74.45 0.30
N PRO A 30 -27.73 73.73 -0.82
CA PRO A 30 -28.97 72.98 -1.07
C PRO A 30 -29.11 71.88 -0.01
N GLU A 31 -30.27 71.79 0.63
CA GLU A 31 -30.62 70.65 1.47
C GLU A 31 -30.64 69.40 0.58
N VAL A 32 -29.63 68.55 0.77
CA VAL A 32 -29.62 67.21 0.18
C VAL A 32 -30.69 66.42 0.93
N ASN A 33 -31.82 66.17 0.27
CA ASN A 33 -32.80 65.21 0.75
C ASN A 33 -32.17 63.82 0.61
N ILE A 34 -31.53 63.34 1.69
CA ILE A 34 -31.01 61.98 1.75
C ILE A 34 -32.23 61.09 1.99
N GLU A 35 -32.84 60.61 0.90
CA GLU A 35 -33.61 59.38 0.99
C GLU A 35 -32.60 58.29 1.38
N ILE A 36 -32.54 58.01 2.68
CA ILE A 36 -31.87 56.83 3.19
C ILE A 36 -32.70 55.67 2.63
N GLU A 37 -32.23 55.03 1.56
CA GLU A 37 -32.67 53.69 1.22
C GLU A 37 -32.42 52.84 2.46
N THR A 38 -33.46 52.66 3.27
CA THR A 38 -33.49 51.61 4.28
C THR A 38 -33.35 50.32 3.51
N ILE A 39 -32.13 49.78 3.48
CA ILE A 39 -31.88 48.43 2.98
C ILE A 39 -32.68 47.53 3.92
N GLU A 40 -33.89 47.16 3.52
CA GLU A 40 -34.72 46.23 4.28
C GLU A 40 -33.89 44.95 4.47
N PRO A 41 -33.77 44.44 5.71
CA PRO A 41 -33.12 43.17 5.93
C PRO A 41 -33.87 42.14 5.09
N LYS A 42 -33.16 41.50 4.15
CA LYS A 42 -33.76 40.45 3.33
C LYS A 42 -34.47 39.46 4.26
N PRO A 43 -35.70 39.01 3.95
CA PRO A 43 -36.52 38.21 4.86
C PRO A 43 -35.99 36.79 5.12
N TYR A 44 -34.77 36.50 4.66
CA TYR A 44 -34.09 35.23 4.74
C TYR A 44 -32.58 35.40 4.87
N ILE A 45 -31.95 34.45 5.56
CA ILE A 45 -30.49 34.31 5.70
C ILE A 45 -30.06 33.18 4.77
N ILE A 46 -28.91 33.32 4.11
CA ILE A 46 -28.27 32.23 3.35
C ILE A 46 -27.03 31.77 4.12
N GLU A 47 -26.92 30.47 4.35
CA GLU A 47 -25.74 29.81 4.89
C GLU A 47 -25.15 28.87 3.84
N ILE A 48 -23.83 28.64 3.93
CA ILE A 48 -23.17 27.62 3.12
C ILE A 48 -23.03 26.36 3.97
N GLU A 49 -23.69 25.30 3.52
CA GLU A 49 -23.55 23.96 4.09
C GLU A 49 -22.59 23.15 3.22
N GLU A 50 -21.67 22.42 3.84
CA GLU A 50 -20.76 21.51 3.16
C GLU A 50 -21.14 20.06 3.47
N GLU A 51 -21.25 19.24 2.43
CA GLU A 51 -21.50 17.82 2.52
C GLU A 51 -20.35 17.06 1.88
N VAL A 52 -19.67 16.21 2.65
CA VAL A 52 -18.57 15.38 2.17
C VAL A 52 -19.11 14.03 1.75
N VAL A 53 -19.00 13.72 0.47
CA VAL A 53 -19.42 12.45 -0.12
C VAL A 53 -18.17 11.68 -0.54
N ALA A 54 -17.97 10.48 0.02
CA ALA A 54 -16.87 9.61 -0.39
C ALA A 54 -17.05 9.14 -1.84
N LEU A 55 -15.96 9.07 -2.58
CA LEU A 55 -15.93 8.47 -3.92
C LEU A 55 -15.79 6.94 -3.83
N GLU A 56 -15.72 6.31 -5.00
CA GLU A 56 -15.48 4.87 -5.14
C GLU A 56 -14.19 4.45 -4.43
N ALA A 57 -14.19 3.22 -3.92
CA ALA A 57 -13.05 2.65 -3.23
C ALA A 57 -11.83 2.53 -4.16
N PRO A 58 -10.60 2.61 -3.63
CA PRO A 58 -9.38 2.43 -4.40
C PRO A 58 -9.38 1.14 -5.20
N THR A 59 -9.07 1.25 -6.49
CA THR A 59 -8.75 0.09 -7.32
C THR A 59 -7.35 -0.44 -7.01
N VAL A 60 -7.05 -1.66 -7.47
CA VAL A 60 -5.70 -2.23 -7.38
C VAL A 60 -5.06 -2.22 -8.76
N GLU A 61 -3.87 -1.65 -8.86
CA GLU A 61 -3.07 -1.62 -10.08
C GLU A 61 -1.74 -2.33 -9.90
N VAL A 62 -1.27 -3.01 -10.95
CA VAL A 62 0.03 -3.70 -10.96
C VAL A 62 0.95 -3.06 -12.00
N GLN A 63 2.06 -2.50 -11.54
CA GLN A 63 3.07 -1.83 -12.36
C GLN A 63 4.35 -2.66 -12.43
N ASN A 64 4.60 -3.28 -13.60
CA ASN A 64 5.79 -4.09 -13.81
C ASN A 64 6.95 -3.28 -14.39
N GLY A 65 8.16 -3.51 -13.90
CA GLY A 65 9.40 -2.94 -14.43
C GLY A 65 9.64 -1.45 -14.16
N GLN A 66 8.74 -0.78 -13.44
CA GLN A 66 8.88 0.64 -13.08
C GLN A 66 9.45 0.85 -11.68
N HIS A 67 9.32 -0.14 -10.80
CA HIS A 67 9.82 -0.09 -9.43
C HIS A 67 10.98 -1.07 -9.30
N PHE A 68 12.13 -0.58 -8.84
CA PHE A 68 13.31 -1.40 -8.62
C PHE A 68 13.74 -1.27 -7.16
N HIS A 69 13.52 -2.33 -6.39
CA HIS A 69 14.10 -2.41 -5.06
C HIS A 69 15.49 -3.06 -5.13
N ALA A 70 16.50 -2.50 -4.46
CA ALA A 70 17.89 -2.98 -4.55
C ALA A 70 18.08 -4.44 -4.09
N ARG A 71 17.23 -4.90 -3.16
CA ARG A 71 17.15 -6.31 -2.71
C ARG A 71 15.98 -7.07 -3.33
N GLY A 72 15.46 -6.55 -4.43
CA GLY A 72 14.29 -7.05 -5.12
C GLY A 72 14.54 -8.40 -5.80
N VAL A 73 13.51 -9.24 -5.82
CA VAL A 73 13.50 -10.48 -6.60
C VAL A 73 12.52 -10.25 -7.74
N SER A 74 12.96 -10.51 -8.98
CA SER A 74 12.25 -10.05 -10.18
C SER A 74 10.82 -10.52 -10.31
N PHE A 75 10.53 -11.71 -9.81
CA PHE A 75 9.19 -12.31 -9.86
C PHE A 75 8.36 -12.08 -8.60
N VAL A 76 8.89 -11.40 -7.59
CA VAL A 76 8.18 -11.10 -6.35
C VAL A 76 7.55 -9.72 -6.46
N SER A 77 6.25 -9.67 -6.23
CA SER A 77 5.44 -8.47 -6.20
C SER A 77 5.12 -8.05 -4.77
N GLY A 78 5.01 -6.75 -4.56
CA GLY A 78 4.74 -6.16 -3.26
C GLY A 78 4.04 -4.81 -3.40
N LYS A 79 3.35 -4.39 -2.33
CA LYS A 79 2.66 -3.11 -2.29
C LYS A 79 3.69 -1.98 -2.19
N VAL A 80 3.62 -1.01 -3.08
CA VAL A 80 4.53 0.14 -3.14
C VAL A 80 3.83 1.47 -2.85
N SER A 81 2.50 1.53 -3.00
CA SER A 81 1.67 2.67 -2.61
C SER A 81 0.32 2.19 -2.11
N ASP A 82 -0.15 2.76 -1.01
CA ASP A 82 -1.54 2.65 -0.59
C ASP A 82 -2.42 3.51 -1.50
N GLY A 83 -3.62 3.03 -1.78
CA GLY A 83 -4.65 3.81 -2.43
C GLY A 83 -5.47 4.58 -1.40
N GLU A 84 -5.85 5.80 -1.74
CA GLU A 84 -6.63 6.68 -0.88
C GLU A 84 -8.01 6.90 -1.49
N THR A 85 -9.06 6.74 -0.68
CA THR A 85 -10.43 7.00 -1.15
C THR A 85 -10.60 8.50 -1.29
N GLY A 86 -10.95 8.94 -2.49
CA GLY A 86 -11.25 10.33 -2.77
C GLY A 86 -12.60 10.76 -2.19
N TYR A 87 -12.91 12.04 -2.31
CA TYR A 87 -14.18 12.60 -1.87
C TYR A 87 -14.57 13.82 -2.68
N VAL A 88 -15.86 14.13 -2.67
CA VAL A 88 -16.42 15.38 -3.19
C VAL A 88 -16.98 16.18 -2.03
N VAL A 89 -16.51 17.40 -1.86
CA VAL A 89 -17.13 18.39 -0.98
C VAL A 89 -18.17 19.13 -1.81
N LYS A 90 -19.43 18.79 -1.60
CA LYS A 90 -20.56 19.51 -2.20
C LYS A 90 -20.92 20.70 -1.32
N LYS A 91 -21.20 21.84 -1.96
CA LYS A 91 -21.65 23.04 -1.27
C LYS A 91 -23.11 23.30 -1.57
N TYR A 92 -23.85 23.69 -0.55
CA TYR A 92 -25.26 24.03 -0.67
C TYR A 92 -25.49 25.44 -0.13
N ALA A 93 -26.16 26.28 -0.92
CA ALA A 93 -26.74 27.52 -0.42
C ALA A 93 -28.08 27.18 0.26
N VAL A 94 -28.13 27.35 1.56
CA VAL A 94 -29.28 27.00 2.40
C VAL A 94 -29.93 28.27 2.90
N ALA A 95 -31.18 28.50 2.52
CA ALA A 95 -31.92 29.69 2.91
C ALA A 95 -32.87 29.38 4.06
N TYR A 96 -32.86 30.21 5.09
CA TYR A 96 -33.75 30.12 6.25
C TYR A 96 -34.57 31.40 6.38
N ASN A 97 -35.83 31.30 6.82
CA ASN A 97 -36.62 32.48 7.16
C ASN A 97 -36.22 33.06 8.54
N ILE A 98 -36.77 34.21 8.89
CA ILE A 98 -36.52 34.88 10.18
C ILE A 98 -36.93 34.05 11.43
N LYS A 99 -37.71 32.97 11.26
CA LYS A 99 -38.08 32.04 12.34
C LYS A 99 -37.16 30.82 12.40
N GLY A 100 -36.15 30.73 11.53
CA GLY A 100 -35.21 29.61 11.42
C GLY A 100 -35.74 28.40 10.63
N GLU A 101 -36.86 28.54 9.91
CA GLU A 101 -37.40 27.45 9.10
C GLU A 101 -36.67 27.40 7.74
N LEU A 102 -36.30 26.19 7.32
CA LEU A 102 -35.66 25.94 6.02
C LEU A 102 -36.62 26.32 4.88
N LEU A 103 -36.16 27.20 3.99
CA LEU A 103 -36.89 27.62 2.79
C LEU A 103 -36.40 26.90 1.54
N SER A 104 -35.08 26.76 1.38
CA SER A 104 -34.49 26.09 0.21
C SER A 104 -33.09 25.56 0.51
N ARG A 105 -32.72 24.47 -0.15
CA ARG A 105 -31.36 23.95 -0.21
C ARG A 105 -30.99 23.73 -1.67
N THR A 106 -30.06 24.52 -2.19
CA THR A 106 -29.66 24.49 -3.60
C THR A 106 -28.19 24.12 -3.70
N GLU A 107 -27.86 23.10 -4.50
CA GLU A 107 -26.48 22.69 -4.74
C GLU A 107 -25.74 23.73 -5.58
N LEU A 108 -24.56 24.14 -5.11
CA LEU A 108 -23.62 25.01 -5.80
C LEU A 108 -22.65 24.12 -6.59
N VAL A 109 -23.12 23.61 -7.74
CA VAL A 109 -22.39 22.60 -8.53
C VAL A 109 -21.00 23.07 -8.95
N ASP A 110 -20.86 24.35 -9.32
CA ASP A 110 -19.58 24.93 -9.76
C ASP A 110 -18.57 25.15 -8.62
N GLU A 111 -18.99 25.03 -7.36
CA GLU A 111 -18.14 25.20 -6.19
C GLU A 111 -17.75 23.87 -5.52
N ALA A 112 -18.12 22.74 -6.13
CA ALA A 112 -17.73 21.44 -5.63
C ALA A 112 -16.21 21.26 -5.69
N VAL A 113 -15.62 20.78 -4.60
CA VAL A 113 -14.20 20.41 -4.56
C VAL A 113 -14.10 18.90 -4.69
N VAL A 114 -13.46 18.42 -5.76
CA VAL A 114 -13.25 17.00 -6.01
C VAL A 114 -11.80 16.65 -5.70
N VAL A 115 -11.62 15.64 -4.85
CA VAL A 115 -10.33 14.98 -4.61
C VAL A 115 -10.46 13.56 -5.13
N ASP A 116 -9.71 13.22 -6.17
CA ASP A 116 -9.83 11.93 -6.85
C ASP A 116 -9.36 10.75 -5.98
N THR A 117 -10.00 9.60 -6.15
CA THR A 117 -9.52 8.34 -5.57
C THR A 117 -8.21 7.93 -6.23
N THR A 118 -7.22 7.55 -5.43
CA THR A 118 -5.93 7.02 -5.91
C THR A 118 -5.88 5.50 -5.75
N PRO A 119 -5.31 4.76 -6.72
CA PRO A 119 -5.26 3.31 -6.65
C PRO A 119 -4.19 2.81 -5.67
N THR A 120 -4.40 1.61 -5.13
CA THR A 120 -3.33 0.86 -4.46
C THR A 120 -2.41 0.27 -5.53
N ILE A 121 -1.11 0.53 -5.41
CA ILE A 121 -0.12 0.11 -6.41
C ILE A 121 0.70 -1.06 -5.87
N TYR A 122 0.72 -2.15 -6.64
CA TYR A 122 1.67 -3.24 -6.50
C TYR A 122 2.68 -3.19 -7.64
N ALA A 123 3.91 -3.61 -7.36
CA ALA A 123 4.93 -3.69 -8.38
C ALA A 123 5.76 -4.96 -8.24
N ASP A 124 6.39 -5.40 -9.33
CA ASP A 124 7.38 -6.48 -9.33
C ASP A 124 8.74 -6.01 -8.79
N ASN A 125 9.75 -6.89 -8.81
CA ASN A 125 11.10 -6.60 -8.30
C ASN A 125 11.13 -6.14 -6.83
N GLN A 126 10.27 -6.73 -6.00
CA GLN A 126 10.16 -6.39 -4.57
C GLN A 126 10.96 -7.38 -3.69
N PRO A 127 11.37 -6.96 -2.48
CA PRO A 127 12.10 -7.85 -1.59
C PRO A 127 11.21 -9.01 -1.10
N VAL A 128 11.83 -10.11 -0.70
CA VAL A 128 11.12 -11.22 -0.06
C VAL A 128 10.83 -10.82 1.39
N VAL A 129 9.61 -10.39 1.68
CA VAL A 129 9.11 -10.00 3.01
C VAL A 129 7.66 -10.45 3.18
N PRO A 130 7.16 -10.62 4.42
CA PRO A 130 5.76 -10.94 4.67
C PRO A 130 4.78 -10.00 3.96
N GLY A 131 3.71 -10.55 3.38
CA GLY A 131 2.69 -9.85 2.60
C GLY A 131 3.04 -9.62 1.13
N ASN A 132 4.31 -9.80 0.73
CA ASN A 132 4.66 -9.86 -0.69
C ASN A 132 4.32 -11.23 -1.28
N TYR A 133 4.05 -11.27 -2.58
CA TYR A 133 3.56 -12.47 -3.23
C TYR A 133 4.19 -12.69 -4.60
N TYR A 134 4.00 -13.87 -5.15
CA TYR A 134 4.31 -14.18 -6.54
C TYR A 134 3.40 -15.27 -7.07
N THR A 135 3.17 -15.28 -8.38
CA THR A 135 2.55 -16.43 -9.04
C THR A 135 3.63 -17.36 -9.55
N SER A 136 3.54 -18.64 -9.19
CA SER A 136 4.43 -19.66 -9.70
C SER A 136 4.24 -19.81 -11.21
N SER A 137 5.32 -19.67 -11.98
CA SER A 137 5.29 -19.86 -13.44
C SER A 137 5.02 -21.31 -13.82
N ARG A 138 5.43 -22.26 -12.97
CA ARG A 138 5.12 -23.67 -13.12
C ARG A 138 5.26 -24.41 -11.80
N VAL A 139 4.31 -25.31 -11.56
CA VAL A 139 4.29 -26.23 -10.43
C VAL A 139 4.58 -27.65 -10.91
N THR A 140 5.59 -28.27 -10.32
CA THR A 140 5.91 -29.68 -10.50
C THR A 140 5.80 -30.45 -9.19
N ARG A 141 6.12 -31.74 -9.24
CA ARG A 141 6.20 -32.60 -8.06
C ARG A 141 7.55 -33.31 -8.03
N TYR A 142 8.08 -33.53 -6.83
CA TYR A 142 9.26 -34.34 -6.60
C TYR A 142 9.08 -35.23 -5.37
N GLY A 143 9.94 -36.24 -5.25
CA GLY A 143 9.92 -37.18 -4.13
C GLY A 143 11.29 -37.34 -3.49
N TYR A 144 11.36 -38.07 -2.39
CA TYR A 144 12.61 -38.32 -1.66
C TYR A 144 13.62 -39.14 -2.49
N ASP A 145 13.11 -39.92 -3.43
CA ASP A 145 13.78 -40.75 -4.42
C ASP A 145 14.16 -39.97 -5.69
N CYS A 146 14.09 -38.63 -5.66
CA CYS A 146 14.50 -37.82 -6.79
C CYS A 146 16.01 -37.90 -7.07
N TYR A 147 16.36 -37.72 -8.35
CA TYR A 147 17.75 -37.55 -8.75
C TYR A 147 18.34 -36.31 -8.08
N GLY A 148 19.38 -36.50 -7.26
CA GLY A 148 20.04 -35.44 -6.50
C GLY A 148 19.49 -35.21 -5.08
N CYS A 149 18.41 -35.89 -4.67
CA CYS A 149 17.82 -35.78 -3.32
C CYS A 149 18.61 -36.56 -2.23
N GLY A 150 19.81 -37.05 -2.53
CA GLY A 150 20.61 -37.84 -1.59
C GLY A 150 19.93 -39.16 -1.17
N TYR A 151 19.10 -39.73 -2.06
CA TYR A 151 18.38 -40.98 -1.82
C TYR A 151 19.33 -42.11 -1.38
N ASN A 152 19.01 -42.72 -0.25
CA ASN A 152 19.65 -43.91 0.27
C ASN A 152 18.66 -45.08 0.19
N GLU A 153 18.95 -46.04 -0.67
CA GLU A 153 18.10 -47.20 -0.92
C GLU A 153 17.91 -48.08 0.32
N SER A 154 18.96 -48.27 1.13
CA SER A 154 18.91 -49.12 2.32
C SER A 154 18.04 -48.55 3.43
N THR A 155 17.93 -47.21 3.53
CA THR A 155 17.15 -46.54 4.57
C THR A 155 15.84 -45.93 4.06
N GLN A 156 15.64 -45.94 2.74
CA GLN A 156 14.56 -45.24 2.04
C GLN A 156 14.43 -43.78 2.48
N ARG A 157 15.57 -43.09 2.66
CA ARG A 157 15.64 -41.68 3.07
C ARG A 157 16.29 -40.83 2.00
N GLY A 158 15.81 -39.60 1.87
CA GLY A 158 16.46 -38.50 1.18
C GLY A 158 16.64 -37.30 2.12
N GLY A 159 17.18 -36.22 1.58
CA GLY A 159 17.37 -34.98 2.31
C GLY A 159 17.07 -33.77 1.44
N THR A 160 16.45 -32.76 2.03
CA THR A 160 16.27 -31.46 1.38
C THR A 160 17.56 -30.64 1.48
N ALA A 161 17.69 -29.61 0.65
CA ALA A 161 18.82 -28.68 0.70
C ALA A 161 18.92 -27.88 2.03
N ALA A 162 17.82 -27.72 2.77
CA ALA A 162 17.82 -27.19 4.12
C ALA A 162 18.26 -28.23 5.18
N GLY A 163 18.46 -29.50 4.81
CA GLY A 163 18.90 -30.57 5.69
C GLY A 163 17.79 -31.27 6.46
N ILE A 164 16.53 -31.07 6.06
CA ILE A 164 15.38 -31.84 6.59
C ILE A 164 15.38 -33.21 5.92
N GLN A 165 15.24 -34.27 6.71
CA GLN A 165 15.18 -35.63 6.17
C GLN A 165 13.75 -35.97 5.77
N VAL A 166 13.63 -36.61 4.60
CA VAL A 166 12.36 -37.00 3.98
C VAL A 166 12.40 -38.47 3.58
N GLY A 167 11.26 -39.14 3.53
CA GLY A 167 11.17 -40.58 3.23
C GLY A 167 10.08 -40.91 2.21
N TYR A 168 9.67 -42.19 2.18
CA TYR A 168 8.62 -42.65 1.27
C TYR A 168 7.27 -41.96 1.51
N ASN A 169 6.81 -41.92 2.76
CA ASN A 169 5.54 -41.31 3.18
C ASN A 169 5.66 -40.64 4.55
N GLU A 170 6.86 -40.17 4.92
CA GLU A 170 7.09 -39.56 6.23
C GLU A 170 8.21 -38.54 6.16
N VAL A 171 8.16 -37.58 7.07
CA VAL A 171 9.10 -36.47 7.18
C VAL A 171 9.64 -36.40 8.60
N ARG A 172 10.94 -36.18 8.74
CA ARG A 172 11.55 -35.96 10.05
C ARG A 172 11.25 -34.56 10.55
N GLN A 173 10.61 -34.47 11.70
CA GLN A 173 10.21 -33.24 12.37
C GLN A 173 11.40 -32.61 13.13
N LYS A 174 11.22 -31.37 13.61
CA LYS A 174 12.23 -30.55 14.32
C LYS A 174 12.74 -31.24 15.58
N ASP A 175 11.84 -31.91 16.31
CA ASP A 175 12.15 -32.70 17.52
C ASP A 175 12.88 -34.02 17.23
N GLY A 176 13.01 -34.37 15.95
CA GLY A 176 13.68 -35.57 15.46
C GLY A 176 12.77 -36.79 15.30
N THR A 177 11.49 -36.69 15.63
CA THR A 177 10.50 -37.73 15.35
C THR A 177 10.21 -37.82 13.86
N TRP A 178 9.79 -39.00 13.41
CA TRP A 178 9.28 -39.20 12.05
C TRP A 178 7.76 -39.18 12.08
N LYS A 179 7.17 -38.38 11.21
CA LYS A 179 5.72 -38.23 11.10
C LYS A 179 5.26 -38.64 9.71
N GLU A 180 4.26 -39.49 9.66
CA GLU A 180 3.60 -39.88 8.41
C GLU A 180 2.98 -38.67 7.71
N GLY A 181 3.06 -38.67 6.38
CA GLY A 181 2.64 -37.61 5.49
C GLY A 181 3.82 -36.88 4.85
N ILE A 182 3.50 -35.74 4.23
CA ILE A 182 4.42 -34.96 3.38
C ILE A 182 4.71 -33.57 3.96
N THR A 183 4.54 -33.42 5.28
CA THR A 183 4.61 -32.14 5.98
C THR A 183 5.71 -32.11 7.03
N TYR A 184 6.37 -30.95 7.16
CA TYR A 184 7.31 -30.62 8.22
C TYR A 184 6.68 -29.56 9.14
N GLU A 185 6.55 -29.85 10.43
CA GLU A 185 5.92 -28.95 11.42
C GLU A 185 4.52 -28.48 10.99
N GLY A 186 3.79 -29.33 10.27
CA GLY A 186 2.46 -29.02 9.74
C GLY A 186 2.44 -28.25 8.41
N TYR A 187 3.59 -27.85 7.87
CA TYR A 187 3.72 -27.18 6.59
C TYR A 187 4.07 -28.16 5.46
N TYR A 188 3.42 -28.04 4.30
CA TYR A 188 3.81 -28.80 3.12
C TYR A 188 5.20 -28.37 2.63
N ILE A 189 6.00 -29.31 2.14
CA ILE A 189 7.37 -29.02 1.72
C ILE A 189 7.41 -28.59 0.25
N ILE A 190 8.07 -27.46 -0.03
CA ILE A 190 8.32 -27.00 -1.41
C ILE A 190 9.81 -26.72 -1.68
N ALA A 191 10.18 -26.92 -2.95
CA ALA A 191 11.41 -26.42 -3.54
C ALA A 191 11.11 -25.19 -4.42
N THR A 192 11.91 -24.14 -4.32
CA THR A 192 11.77 -22.93 -5.16
C THR A 192 13.13 -22.28 -5.37
N SER A 193 13.18 -21.13 -6.04
CA SER A 193 14.40 -20.36 -6.30
C SER A 193 15.20 -20.06 -5.02
N SER A 194 16.52 -20.02 -5.16
CA SER A 194 17.45 -19.60 -4.10
C SER A 194 17.27 -18.15 -3.66
N SER A 195 16.60 -17.32 -4.47
CA SER A 195 16.24 -15.94 -4.10
C SER A 195 15.23 -15.89 -2.94
N ILE A 196 14.43 -16.93 -2.73
CA ILE A 196 13.59 -17.07 -1.54
C ILE A 196 14.44 -17.78 -0.46
N PRO A 197 14.60 -17.22 0.76
CA PRO A 197 15.35 -17.87 1.82
C PRO A 197 14.79 -19.24 2.22
N PHE A 198 15.64 -20.12 2.75
CA PHE A 198 15.17 -21.35 3.39
C PHE A 198 14.32 -21.02 4.61
N CYS A 199 13.44 -21.95 4.98
CA CYS A 199 12.54 -21.85 6.12
C CYS A 199 11.49 -20.72 5.99
N THR A 200 11.41 -20.04 4.85
CA THR A 200 10.30 -19.16 4.51
C THR A 200 9.00 -19.96 4.52
N VAL A 201 8.03 -19.53 5.32
CA VAL A 201 6.67 -20.04 5.30
C VAL A 201 5.86 -19.21 4.32
N VAL A 202 5.10 -19.89 3.48
CA VAL A 202 4.24 -19.29 2.47
C VAL A 202 2.84 -19.85 2.55
N GLU A 203 1.87 -19.06 2.12
CA GLU A 203 0.53 -19.55 1.83
C GLU A 203 0.38 -19.75 0.31
N VAL A 204 -0.07 -20.93 -0.09
CA VAL A 204 -0.32 -21.29 -1.47
C VAL A 204 -1.82 -21.26 -1.71
N SER A 205 -2.26 -20.53 -2.73
CA SER A 205 -3.67 -20.39 -3.10
C SER A 205 -3.87 -20.53 -4.60
N ASN A 206 -5.13 -20.49 -5.07
CA ASN A 206 -5.48 -20.50 -6.49
C ASN A 206 -4.85 -21.68 -7.28
N HIS A 207 -4.88 -22.88 -6.70
CA HIS A 207 -4.28 -24.09 -7.28
C HIS A 207 -5.31 -25.17 -7.57
N SER A 208 -4.96 -26.14 -8.43
CA SER A 208 -5.77 -27.35 -8.68
C SER A 208 -5.25 -28.62 -7.99
N ILE A 209 -4.27 -28.47 -7.09
CA ILE A 209 -3.64 -29.59 -6.37
C ILE A 209 -4.65 -30.28 -5.43
N SER A 210 -4.57 -31.60 -5.37
CA SER A 210 -5.31 -32.46 -4.43
C SER A 210 -4.43 -33.62 -3.94
N GLY A 211 -4.74 -34.13 -2.75
CA GLY A 211 -4.03 -35.27 -2.13
C GLY A 211 -3.39 -34.89 -0.79
N TYR A 212 -3.18 -35.87 0.10
CA TYR A 212 -2.63 -35.66 1.44
C TYR A 212 -3.26 -34.51 2.24
N GLY A 213 -4.58 -34.34 2.13
CA GLY A 213 -5.33 -33.27 2.81
C GLY A 213 -5.43 -31.94 2.04
N ILE A 214 -4.64 -31.77 0.97
CA ILE A 214 -4.78 -30.61 0.06
C ILE A 214 -6.08 -30.76 -0.74
N LYS A 215 -6.87 -29.68 -0.80
CA LYS A 215 -8.11 -29.60 -1.58
C LYS A 215 -7.98 -28.51 -2.66
N PRO A 216 -8.39 -28.76 -3.92
CA PRO A 216 -8.33 -27.75 -4.97
C PRO A 216 -9.05 -26.45 -4.57
N GLY A 217 -8.41 -25.31 -4.81
CA GLY A 217 -8.95 -23.99 -4.48
C GLY A 217 -8.95 -23.62 -3.00
N VAL A 218 -8.57 -24.52 -2.08
CA VAL A 218 -8.47 -24.22 -0.65
C VAL A 218 -7.02 -23.92 -0.30
N PRO A 219 -6.70 -22.71 0.21
CA PRO A 219 -5.33 -22.36 0.55
C PRO A 219 -4.69 -23.33 1.55
N PHE A 220 -3.39 -23.54 1.42
CA PHE A 220 -2.60 -24.31 2.37
C PHE A 220 -1.25 -23.66 2.61
N LYS A 221 -0.66 -23.90 3.78
CA LYS A 221 0.66 -23.37 4.11
C LYS A 221 1.77 -24.35 3.72
N ALA A 222 2.85 -23.81 3.18
CA ALA A 222 4.03 -24.55 2.79
C ALA A 222 5.29 -23.89 3.34
N ILE A 223 6.37 -24.66 3.41
CA ILE A 223 7.68 -24.21 3.85
C ILE A 223 8.74 -24.50 2.79
N VAL A 224 9.58 -23.49 2.54
CA VAL A 224 10.67 -23.55 1.57
C VAL A 224 11.87 -24.23 2.21
N VAL A 225 12.05 -25.54 1.99
CA VAL A 225 13.17 -26.29 2.58
C VAL A 225 14.06 -26.98 1.56
N ASP A 226 13.72 -26.91 0.27
CA ASP A 226 14.51 -27.60 -0.77
C ASP A 226 14.82 -26.74 -1.99
N ARG A 227 15.76 -27.19 -2.83
CA ARG A 227 16.19 -26.55 -4.07
C ARG A 227 16.33 -27.60 -5.16
N GLY A 228 16.17 -27.18 -6.41
CA GLY A 228 16.46 -28.03 -7.56
C GLY A 228 17.16 -27.24 -8.65
N GLY A 229 18.12 -27.86 -9.34
CA GLY A 229 18.86 -27.19 -10.43
C GLY A 229 17.97 -26.69 -11.56
N ALA A 230 16.81 -27.33 -11.77
CA ALA A 230 15.80 -26.93 -12.75
C ALA A 230 14.64 -26.10 -12.15
N ILE A 231 14.77 -25.66 -10.89
CA ILE A 231 13.78 -24.87 -10.16
C ILE A 231 14.33 -23.45 -9.99
N THR A 232 14.12 -22.62 -11.02
CA THR A 232 14.62 -21.25 -11.10
C THR A 232 13.47 -20.26 -11.34
N GLY A 233 13.70 -18.97 -11.06
CA GLY A 233 12.64 -17.96 -11.12
C GLY A 233 11.50 -18.27 -10.15
N SER A 234 10.25 -18.08 -10.58
CA SER A 234 9.07 -18.39 -9.76
C SER A 234 8.63 -19.85 -9.82
N LYS A 235 9.36 -20.75 -10.50
CA LYS A 235 9.00 -22.16 -10.57
C LYS A 235 9.05 -22.80 -9.18
N THR A 236 8.08 -23.66 -8.89
CA THR A 236 7.98 -24.33 -7.58
C THR A 236 7.76 -25.83 -7.74
N ASP A 237 8.35 -26.61 -6.86
CA ASP A 237 8.21 -28.07 -6.82
C ASP A 237 7.60 -28.49 -5.49
N LEU A 238 6.53 -29.29 -5.53
CA LEU A 238 5.89 -29.81 -4.33
C LEU A 238 6.45 -31.19 -3.99
N TYR A 239 6.87 -31.38 -2.74
CA TYR A 239 7.25 -32.70 -2.26
C TYR A 239 6.01 -33.57 -2.05
N ILE A 240 6.06 -34.82 -2.54
CA ILE A 240 4.90 -35.72 -2.56
C ILE A 240 5.17 -37.10 -1.95
N GLY A 241 6.22 -37.25 -1.13
CA GLY A 241 6.65 -38.58 -0.68
C GLY A 241 7.56 -39.21 -1.72
N SER A 242 7.19 -40.35 -2.30
CA SER A 242 7.86 -40.94 -3.47
C SER A 242 7.43 -40.28 -4.78
N GLN A 243 8.34 -40.15 -5.75
CA GLN A 243 8.00 -39.75 -7.13
C GLN A 243 6.98 -40.68 -7.79
N SER A 244 6.97 -41.95 -7.37
CA SER A 244 6.02 -42.96 -7.83
C SER A 244 4.64 -42.83 -7.20
N ASP A 245 4.50 -42.07 -6.10
CA ASP A 245 3.23 -41.84 -5.43
C ASP A 245 2.26 -41.10 -6.36
N ARG A 246 1.04 -41.62 -6.48
CA ARG A 246 -0.03 -41.07 -7.33
C ARG A 246 -1.12 -40.37 -6.52
N THR A 247 -0.99 -40.31 -5.20
CA THR A 247 -1.95 -39.68 -4.28
C THR A 247 -2.06 -38.19 -4.55
N VAL A 248 -0.94 -37.52 -4.85
CA VAL A 248 -0.94 -36.10 -5.20
C VAL A 248 -1.20 -35.91 -6.69
N ASN A 249 -2.30 -35.23 -7.00
CA ASN A 249 -2.64 -34.80 -8.34
C ASN A 249 -2.56 -33.28 -8.42
N LEU A 250 -1.70 -32.77 -9.31
CA LEU A 250 -1.51 -31.32 -9.51
C LEU A 250 -2.67 -30.67 -10.29
N GLY A 251 -3.50 -31.46 -10.97
CA GLY A 251 -4.61 -30.98 -11.79
C GLY A 251 -4.19 -30.36 -13.13
N ARG A 252 -5.11 -29.64 -13.77
CA ARG A 252 -4.89 -29.00 -15.08
C ARG A 252 -4.10 -27.70 -14.96
N LYS A 253 -4.36 -26.91 -13.92
CA LYS A 253 -3.63 -25.66 -13.65
C LYS A 253 -2.29 -26.01 -13.04
N ARG A 254 -1.21 -25.64 -13.73
CA ARG A 254 0.17 -25.88 -13.30
C ARG A 254 0.83 -24.64 -12.75
N THR A 255 0.05 -23.75 -12.16
CA THR A 255 0.48 -22.54 -11.49
C THR A 255 -0.32 -22.40 -10.20
N PHE A 256 0.22 -21.67 -9.23
CA PHE A 256 -0.48 -21.25 -8.03
C PHE A 256 0.06 -19.91 -7.57
N ASP A 257 -0.72 -19.22 -6.74
CA ASP A 257 -0.29 -17.98 -6.12
C ASP A 257 0.37 -18.29 -4.79
N VAL A 258 1.40 -17.53 -4.45
CA VAL A 258 2.21 -17.71 -3.24
C VAL A 258 2.32 -16.39 -2.52
N GLU A 259 1.82 -16.33 -1.30
CA GLU A 259 2.05 -15.22 -0.39
C GLU A 259 3.14 -15.59 0.62
N ILE A 260 4.10 -14.70 0.83
CA ILE A 260 5.11 -14.84 1.87
C ILE A 260 4.46 -14.51 3.20
N VAL A 261 4.45 -15.46 4.13
CA VAL A 261 3.80 -15.29 5.44
C VAL A 261 4.86 -14.97 6.49
N GLU A 262 5.96 -15.71 6.50
CA GLU A 262 6.99 -15.57 7.52
C GLU A 262 8.38 -15.94 6.99
N LEU A 263 9.40 -15.25 7.51
CA LEU A 263 10.80 -15.53 7.21
C LEU A 263 11.47 -16.12 8.44
N ASN A 264 11.64 -17.44 8.45
CA ASN A 264 12.33 -18.14 9.54
C ASN A 264 13.78 -18.45 9.18
N SER A 265 14.55 -18.78 10.20
CA SER A 265 15.96 -19.10 10.05
C SER A 265 16.18 -20.61 10.02
N ARG A 266 17.15 -21.04 9.23
CA ARG A 266 17.70 -22.40 9.32
C ARG A 266 18.59 -22.48 10.55
N THR A 267 18.27 -23.39 11.46
CA THR A 267 19.03 -23.61 12.71
C THR A 267 19.65 -24.99 12.72
N LYS A 268 20.57 -25.23 13.67
CA LYS A 268 21.18 -26.54 13.87
C LYS A 268 20.99 -26.95 15.32
N SER A 269 20.32 -28.07 15.54
CA SER A 269 20.11 -28.66 16.87
C SER A 269 20.66 -30.08 16.89
N ASN A 270 21.49 -30.40 17.89
CA ASN A 270 22.13 -31.72 18.04
C ASN A 270 22.81 -32.24 16.76
N GLY A 271 23.48 -31.36 16.02
CA GLY A 271 24.19 -31.73 14.79
C GLY A 271 23.31 -31.77 13.54
N VAL A 272 21.99 -31.62 13.64
CA VAL A 272 21.03 -31.72 12.53
C VAL A 272 20.45 -30.35 12.19
N PHE A 273 20.31 -30.05 10.90
CA PHE A 273 19.66 -28.81 10.45
C PHE A 273 18.14 -28.90 10.57
N ASN A 274 17.53 -27.79 10.95
CA ASN A 274 16.09 -27.61 11.13
C ASN A 274 15.68 -26.21 10.67
N CYS A 275 14.37 -25.96 10.61
CA CYS A 275 13.83 -24.61 10.55
C CYS A 275 13.31 -24.20 11.93
N ASP A 276 13.54 -22.93 12.30
CA ASP A 276 12.99 -22.37 13.51
C ASP A 276 11.56 -21.87 13.29
N VAL A 277 10.67 -22.83 13.10
CA VAL A 277 9.21 -22.66 13.06
C VAL A 277 8.58 -23.22 14.33
#